data_AF-A0A6I9HVM3-F1
#
_entry.id   AF-A0A6I9HVM3-F1
#
_cell.length_a   1.000
_cell.length_b   1.000
_cell.length_c   1.000
_cell.angle_alpha   90.00
_cell.angle_beta   90.00
_cell.angle_gamma   90.00
#
_symmetry.space_group_name_H-M   'P 1'
#
loop_
_entity.id
_entity.type
_entity.pdbx_description
1 polymer ?
#
loop_
_entity_poly.entity_id
_entity_poly.type
_entity_poly.pdbx_seq_one_letter_code
_entity_poly.pdbx_strand_id
1 'polypeptide(L)'
;MKTDLELALECAVNVYHRFAVQRPMDDYLSLGEFSRLLKETAEPFLKNTVPPQTTTDNYIKQLFTKADANHDGRLKFTEFLTTLSLVAIDAHNRTHKDPGGDHGHDHGHGHDHGHGHNHGHGHDHGHDHGHDHGHGHSHRR
;
A
#
# COMPACT_ATOMS: atom_id res chain seq x y z
N MET A 1 -21.53 26.00 6.62
CA MET A 1 -20.68 25.47 5.54
C MET A 1 -20.21 24.10 5.99
N LYS A 2 -20.31 23.07 5.15
CA LYS A 2 -19.82 21.72 5.50
C LYS A 2 -18.31 21.65 5.29
N THR A 3 -17.61 20.91 6.14
CA THR A 3 -16.21 20.55 6.00
C THR A 3 -16.02 19.46 4.93
N ASP A 4 -14.80 19.25 4.45
CA ASP A 4 -14.50 18.21 3.45
C ASP A 4 -14.89 16.81 3.93
N LEU A 5 -14.70 16.51 5.23
CA LEU A 5 -15.09 15.23 5.81
C LEU A 5 -16.62 15.06 5.82
N GLU A 6 -17.37 16.09 6.21
CA GLU A 6 -18.84 16.05 6.18
C GLU A 6 -19.38 15.87 4.75
N LEU A 7 -18.76 16.52 3.76
CA LEU A 7 -19.12 16.36 2.36
C LEU A 7 -18.83 14.94 1.85
N ALA A 8 -17.69 14.35 2.23
CA ALA A 8 -17.34 12.98 1.86
C ALA A 8 -18.30 11.96 2.48
N LEU A 9 -18.65 12.11 3.75
CA LEU A 9 -19.62 11.24 4.44
C LEU A 9 -21.01 11.37 3.84
N GLU A 10 -21.46 12.60 3.53
CA GLU A 10 -22.72 12.83 2.83
C GLU A 10 -22.71 12.18 1.43
N CYS A 11 -21.58 12.25 0.72
CA CYS A 11 -21.44 11.57 -0.57
C CYS A 11 -21.60 10.05 -0.44
N ALA A 12 -20.98 9.43 0.56
CA ALA A 12 -21.13 7.99 0.83
C ALA A 12 -22.58 7.60 1.12
N VAL A 13 -23.29 8.39 1.94
CA VAL A 13 -24.72 8.18 2.23
C VAL A 13 -25.58 8.34 0.97
N ASN A 14 -25.32 9.36 0.17
CA ASN A 14 -26.05 9.61 -1.07
C ASN A 14 -25.82 8.53 -2.13
N VAL A 15 -24.62 7.97 -2.20
CA VAL A 15 -24.35 6.80 -3.06
C VAL A 15 -25.16 5.60 -2.58
N TYR A 16 -25.18 5.30 -1.28
CA TYR A 16 -25.98 4.20 -0.74
C TYR A 16 -27.47 4.34 -1.12
N HIS A 17 -28.10 5.47 -0.81
CA HIS A 17 -29.52 5.70 -1.11
C HIS A 17 -29.83 5.72 -2.61
N ARG A 18 -28.86 6.03 -3.49
CA ARG A 18 -29.05 5.97 -4.94
C ARG A 18 -29.31 4.54 -5.43
N PHE A 19 -28.75 3.55 -4.76
CA PHE A 19 -28.88 2.15 -5.14
C PHE A 19 -29.87 1.37 -4.26
N ALA A 20 -30.10 1.79 -3.01
CA ALA A 20 -31.11 1.22 -2.12
C ALA A 20 -32.53 1.69 -2.50
N VAL A 21 -33.00 1.31 -3.69
CA VAL A 21 -34.19 1.92 -4.33
C VAL A 21 -35.34 0.94 -4.61
N GLN A 22 -35.27 -0.27 -4.05
CA GLN A 22 -36.37 -1.25 -4.13
C GLN A 22 -37.70 -0.59 -3.71
N ARG A 23 -38.82 -0.93 -4.38
CA ARG A 23 -40.13 -0.36 -4.09
C ARG A 23 -41.04 -1.39 -3.40
N PRO A 24 -41.69 -1.05 -2.26
CA PRO A 24 -41.52 0.18 -1.48
C PRO A 24 -40.09 0.35 -0.97
N MET A 25 -39.63 1.60 -0.84
CA MET A 25 -38.30 1.94 -0.32
C MET A 25 -38.13 1.27 1.04
N ASP A 26 -37.22 0.30 1.12
CA ASP A 26 -36.95 -0.44 2.34
C ASP A 26 -35.69 0.03 3.06
N ASP A 27 -34.87 0.87 2.40
CA ASP A 27 -33.57 1.36 2.87
C ASP A 27 -32.51 0.25 3.01
N TYR A 28 -32.57 -0.76 2.14
CA TYR A 28 -31.60 -1.83 2.04
C TYR A 28 -30.99 -1.93 0.63
N LEU A 29 -29.81 -2.53 0.54
CA LEU A 29 -29.24 -3.03 -0.71
C LEU A 29 -29.47 -4.53 -0.84
N SER A 30 -30.18 -4.95 -1.87
CA SER A 30 -30.12 -6.33 -2.36
C SER A 30 -28.73 -6.64 -2.96
N LEU A 31 -28.41 -7.93 -3.16
CA LEU A 31 -27.18 -8.33 -3.84
C LEU A 31 -27.03 -7.69 -5.23
N GLY A 32 -28.13 -7.51 -5.97
CA GLY A 32 -28.12 -6.88 -7.28
C GLY A 32 -27.78 -5.39 -7.21
N GLU A 33 -28.38 -4.67 -6.26
CA GLU A 33 -28.12 -3.24 -6.03
C GLU A 33 -26.71 -3.00 -5.50
N PHE A 34 -26.25 -3.82 -4.56
CA PHE A 34 -24.88 -3.80 -4.05
C PHE A 34 -23.85 -4.06 -5.17
N SER A 35 -24.10 -5.04 -6.03
CA SER A 35 -23.24 -5.34 -7.18
C SER A 35 -23.14 -4.17 -8.14
N ARG A 36 -24.26 -3.53 -8.46
CA ARG A 36 -24.29 -2.32 -9.29
C ARG A 36 -23.55 -1.16 -8.63
N LEU A 37 -23.80 -0.91 -7.33
CA LEU A 37 -23.11 0.13 -6.56
C LEU A 37 -21.59 -0.03 -6.67
N LEU A 38 -21.04 -1.22 -6.40
CA LEU A 38 -19.59 -1.42 -6.44
C LEU A 38 -19.01 -1.30 -7.85
N LYS A 39 -19.70 -1.84 -8.86
CA LYS A 39 -19.24 -1.75 -10.25
C LYS A 39 -19.26 -0.32 -10.79
N GLU A 40 -20.28 0.46 -10.43
CA GLU A 40 -20.46 1.82 -10.95
C GLU A 40 -19.67 2.87 -10.16
N THR A 41 -19.44 2.67 -8.86
CA THR A 41 -18.87 3.71 -7.98
C THR A 41 -17.54 3.34 -7.31
N ALA A 42 -17.15 2.06 -7.35
CA ALA A 42 -15.94 1.55 -6.71
C ALA A 42 -15.09 0.68 -7.66
N GLU A 43 -15.11 0.98 -8.97
CA GLU A 43 -14.38 0.22 -9.98
C GLU A 43 -12.86 0.10 -9.67
N PRO A 44 -12.13 1.16 -9.24
CA PRO A 44 -10.72 1.02 -8.90
C PRO A 44 -10.50 0.05 -7.73
N PHE A 45 -11.37 0.07 -6.72
CA PHE A 45 -11.31 -0.87 -5.62
C PHE A 45 -11.47 -2.31 -6.10
N LEU A 46 -12.46 -2.58 -6.96
CA LEU A 46 -12.67 -3.91 -7.52
C LEU A 46 -11.46 -4.37 -8.35
N LYS A 47 -10.93 -3.52 -9.24
CA LYS A 47 -9.76 -3.84 -10.07
C LYS A 47 -8.53 -4.22 -9.23
N ASN A 48 -8.37 -3.58 -8.08
CA ASN A 48 -7.16 -3.74 -7.25
C ASN A 48 -7.29 -4.81 -6.16
N THR A 49 -8.50 -5.23 -5.81
CA THR A 49 -8.73 -6.12 -4.65
C THR A 49 -9.33 -7.48 -5.01
N VAL A 50 -9.85 -7.66 -6.23
CA VAL A 50 -10.32 -8.98 -6.68
C VAL A 50 -9.14 -9.98 -6.64
N PRO A 51 -9.26 -11.10 -5.91
CA PRO A 51 -8.20 -12.10 -5.86
C PRO A 51 -7.94 -12.77 -7.21
N PRO A 52 -6.71 -13.27 -7.45
CA PRO A 52 -6.43 -14.12 -8.60
C PRO A 52 -7.40 -15.31 -8.66
N GLN A 53 -7.74 -15.76 -9.87
CA GLN A 53 -8.63 -16.90 -10.12
C GLN A 53 -10.07 -16.72 -9.61
N THR A 54 -10.47 -15.50 -9.23
CA THR A 54 -11.84 -15.16 -8.83
C THR A 54 -12.44 -14.17 -9.84
N THR A 55 -13.72 -14.34 -10.18
CA THR A 55 -14.43 -13.35 -10.99
C THR A 55 -14.89 -12.17 -10.13
N THR A 56 -15.01 -10.99 -10.72
CA THR A 56 -15.55 -9.81 -10.02
C THR A 56 -16.90 -10.11 -9.37
N ASP A 57 -17.79 -10.85 -10.04
CA ASP A 57 -19.09 -11.22 -9.49
C ASP A 57 -19.00 -12.14 -8.28
N ASN A 58 -18.09 -13.12 -8.30
CA ASN A 58 -17.89 -14.00 -7.15
C ASN A 58 -17.27 -13.25 -5.97
N TYR A 59 -16.34 -12.34 -6.22
CA TYR A 59 -15.78 -11.50 -5.18
C TYR A 59 -16.82 -10.56 -4.57
N ILE A 60 -17.66 -9.92 -5.38
CA ILE A 60 -18.78 -9.11 -4.90
C ILE A 60 -19.74 -9.94 -4.04
N LYS A 61 -20.06 -11.18 -4.45
CA LYS A 61 -20.88 -12.09 -3.63
C LYS A 61 -20.23 -12.40 -2.28
N GLN A 62 -18.92 -12.63 -2.24
CA GLN A 62 -18.19 -12.85 -0.99
C GLN A 62 -18.23 -11.61 -0.08
N LEU A 63 -18.04 -10.40 -0.65
CA LEU A 63 -18.16 -9.15 0.10
C LEU A 63 -19.57 -8.96 0.67
N PHE A 64 -20.60 -9.25 -0.14
CA PHE A 64 -21.99 -9.19 0.28
C PHE A 64 -22.25 -10.15 1.46
N THR A 65 -21.89 -11.42 1.33
CA THR A 65 -22.06 -12.42 2.40
C THR A 65 -21.30 -12.05 3.67
N LYS A 66 -20.15 -11.40 3.55
CA LYS A 66 -19.40 -10.91 4.72
C LYS A 66 -20.06 -9.69 5.38
N ALA A 67 -20.69 -8.82 4.59
CA ALA A 67 -21.36 -7.64 5.08
C ALA A 67 -22.73 -7.96 5.70
N ASP A 68 -23.47 -8.93 5.15
CA ASP A 68 -24.78 -9.41 5.59
C ASP A 68 -24.67 -10.18 6.91
N ALA A 69 -24.45 -9.44 8.00
CA ALA A 69 -24.14 -9.98 9.32
C ALA A 69 -25.36 -10.62 9.99
N ASN A 70 -26.56 -10.11 9.72
CA ASN A 70 -27.80 -10.71 10.22
C ASN A 70 -28.36 -11.82 9.29
N HIS A 71 -27.75 -12.03 8.13
CA HIS A 71 -28.10 -13.07 7.15
C HIS A 71 -29.53 -12.93 6.61
N ASP A 72 -30.01 -11.69 6.43
CA ASP A 72 -31.36 -11.44 5.90
C ASP A 72 -31.41 -11.33 4.37
N GLY A 73 -30.26 -11.48 3.70
CA GLY A 73 -30.14 -11.44 2.25
C GLY A 73 -30.16 -10.03 1.66
N ARG A 74 -30.06 -9.00 2.51
CA ARG A 74 -29.99 -7.58 2.16
C ARG A 74 -28.97 -6.89 3.09
N LEU A 75 -28.54 -5.69 2.72
CA LEU A 75 -27.61 -4.91 3.54
C LEU A 75 -28.28 -3.61 3.96
N LYS A 76 -28.44 -3.40 5.27
CA LYS A 76 -28.71 -2.05 5.79
C LYS A 76 -27.43 -1.20 5.76
N PHE A 77 -27.56 0.10 5.98
CA PHE A 77 -26.42 1.02 5.94
C PHE A 77 -25.27 0.58 6.89
N THR A 78 -25.58 0.11 8.10
CA THR A 78 -24.54 -0.34 9.05
C THR A 78 -23.73 -1.54 8.56
N GLU A 79 -24.34 -2.41 7.76
CA GLU A 79 -23.67 -3.57 7.17
C GLU A 79 -22.84 -3.15 5.95
N PHE A 80 -23.38 -2.23 5.14
CA PHE A 80 -22.64 -1.60 4.06
C PHE A 80 -21.36 -0.90 4.53
N LEU A 81 -21.34 -0.31 5.74
CA LEU A 81 -20.13 0.28 6.33
C LEU A 81 -18.96 -0.71 6.45
N THR A 82 -19.23 -2.01 6.58
CA THR A 82 -18.18 -3.05 6.55
C THR A 82 -17.43 -3.02 5.21
N THR A 83 -18.18 -2.92 4.11
CA THR A 83 -17.60 -2.81 2.76
C THR A 83 -16.92 -1.45 2.57
N LEU A 84 -17.56 -0.36 3.00
CA LEU A 84 -16.98 0.99 2.88
C LEU A 84 -15.63 1.10 3.59
N SER A 85 -15.49 0.45 4.75
CA SER A 85 -14.23 0.38 5.49
C SER A 85 -13.13 -0.31 4.68
N LEU A 86 -13.45 -1.40 3.96
CA LEU A 86 -12.49 -2.07 3.08
C LEU A 86 -12.06 -1.18 1.91
N VAL A 87 -13.00 -0.44 1.31
CA VAL A 87 -12.71 0.52 0.24
C VAL A 87 -11.80 1.64 0.75
N ALA A 88 -12.07 2.17 1.94
CA ALA A 88 -11.26 3.21 2.56
C ALA A 88 -9.84 2.71 2.90
N ILE A 89 -9.72 1.48 3.43
CA ILE A 89 -8.43 0.85 3.72
C ILE A 89 -7.62 0.62 2.43
N ASP A 90 -8.24 0.15 1.34
CA ASP A 90 -7.57 0.02 0.03
C ASP A 90 -7.08 1.39 -0.47
N ALA A 91 -7.96 2.41 -0.44
CA ALA A 91 -7.60 3.75 -0.88
C ALA A 91 -6.43 4.31 -0.07
N HIS A 92 -6.45 4.16 1.25
CA HIS A 92 -5.33 4.51 2.13
C HIS A 92 -4.06 3.75 1.77
N ASN A 93 -4.12 2.43 1.59
CA ASN A 93 -2.94 1.64 1.28
C ASN A 93 -2.32 2.01 -0.08
N ARG A 94 -3.13 2.45 -1.04
CA ARG A 94 -2.63 2.94 -2.33
C ARG A 94 -1.84 4.24 -2.22
N THR A 95 -2.08 5.09 -1.22
CA THR A 95 -1.28 6.31 -1.03
C THR A 95 0.13 6.02 -0.53
N HIS A 96 0.36 4.82 0.02
CA HIS A 96 1.68 4.36 0.48
C HIS A 96 2.43 3.52 -0.56
N LYS A 97 1.80 3.18 -1.68
CA LYS A 97 2.45 2.46 -2.79
C LYS A 97 3.16 3.48 -3.67
N ASP A 98 4.44 3.70 -3.37
CA ASP A 98 5.35 4.54 -4.14
C ASP A 98 5.39 4.13 -5.63
N PRO A 99 5.33 5.05 -6.61
CA PRO A 99 5.59 4.75 -8.01
C PRO A 99 7.06 4.43 -8.33
N GLY A 100 7.97 4.47 -7.34
CA GLY A 100 9.44 4.56 -7.57
C GLY A 100 10.29 3.43 -6.99
N GLY A 101 9.72 2.28 -6.64
CA GLY A 101 10.42 1.24 -5.87
C GLY A 101 11.07 0.09 -6.65
N ASP A 102 11.21 0.16 -7.98
CA ASP A 102 11.82 -0.92 -8.77
C ASP A 102 12.80 -0.39 -9.84
N HIS A 103 13.77 0.40 -9.40
CA HIS A 103 15.01 0.64 -10.15
C HIS A 103 16.20 0.10 -9.36
N GLY A 104 16.23 -1.22 -9.20
CA GLY A 104 17.47 -1.97 -8.99
C GLY A 104 18.31 -1.98 -10.27
N HIS A 105 18.80 -0.81 -10.71
CA HIS A 105 19.89 -0.73 -11.69
C HIS A 105 21.22 -0.62 -10.95
N ASP A 106 21.64 -1.74 -10.36
CA ASP A 106 23.07 -1.94 -10.12
C ASP A 106 23.72 -2.35 -11.45
N HIS A 107 24.09 -1.34 -12.24
CA HIS A 107 24.99 -1.49 -13.38
C HIS A 107 26.19 -0.56 -13.20
N GLY A 108 26.90 -0.75 -12.09
CA GLY A 108 28.27 -0.26 -11.91
C GLY A 108 29.30 -1.27 -12.41
N HIS A 109 29.25 -1.68 -13.69
CA HIS A 109 30.35 -2.44 -14.32
C HIS A 109 31.48 -1.49 -14.71
N GLY A 110 32.28 -1.09 -13.73
CA GLY A 110 33.60 -0.51 -13.93
C GLY A 110 34.66 -1.61 -13.99
N HIS A 111 34.84 -2.24 -15.16
CA HIS A 111 36.03 -3.05 -15.44
C HIS A 111 37.13 -2.14 -15.94
N ASP A 112 38.02 -1.71 -15.04
CA ASP A 112 39.33 -1.18 -15.43
C ASP A 112 40.36 -2.30 -15.36
N HIS A 113 40.85 -2.72 -16.53
CA HIS A 113 41.91 -3.71 -16.70
C HIS A 113 43.21 -3.00 -17.06
N GLY A 114 43.87 -2.43 -16.04
CA GLY A 114 45.24 -1.94 -16.14
C GLY A 114 46.26 -3.05 -15.88
N HIS A 115 46.72 -3.70 -16.96
CA HIS A 115 47.89 -4.59 -16.95
C HIS A 115 49.17 -3.77 -16.75
N GLY A 116 49.99 -4.15 -15.76
CA GLY A 116 51.14 -3.36 -15.29
C GLY A 116 52.40 -3.44 -16.16
N HIS A 117 53.38 -2.59 -15.82
CA HIS A 117 54.81 -2.86 -16.01
C HIS A 117 55.64 -2.08 -14.98
N ASN A 118 56.59 -2.79 -14.39
CA ASN A 118 57.58 -2.34 -13.41
C ASN A 118 58.66 -1.44 -14.06
N HIS A 119 59.14 -0.39 -13.40
CA HIS A 119 60.47 0.20 -13.62
C HIS A 119 60.88 1.04 -12.41
N GLY A 120 61.87 0.56 -11.66
CA GLY A 120 62.47 1.29 -10.55
C GLY A 120 63.45 2.37 -11.03
N HIS A 121 63.63 3.42 -10.22
CA HIS A 121 64.90 4.15 -10.07
C HIS A 121 64.83 5.21 -8.96
N GLY A 122 65.68 5.04 -7.92
CA GLY A 122 66.50 6.13 -7.35
C GLY A 122 66.05 6.86 -6.07
N HIS A 123 66.81 6.62 -4.99
CA HIS A 123 67.34 7.51 -3.91
C HIS A 123 66.58 8.81 -3.53
N ASP A 124 66.42 9.17 -2.25
CA ASP A 124 67.47 9.23 -1.22
C ASP A 124 66.94 9.31 0.23
N HIS A 125 67.89 9.20 1.16
CA HIS A 125 67.77 9.11 2.62
C HIS A 125 67.37 10.40 3.34
N GLY A 126 66.47 10.27 4.31
CA GLY A 126 66.29 11.20 5.43
C GLY A 126 65.87 10.44 6.68
N HIS A 127 66.80 10.27 7.62
CA HIS A 127 66.56 9.75 8.97
C HIS A 127 66.04 10.88 9.88
N ASP A 128 65.01 10.59 10.68
CA ASP A 128 65.16 10.81 12.12
C ASP A 128 64.27 9.86 12.93
N HIS A 129 64.84 9.37 14.04
CA HIS A 129 64.28 8.40 14.97
C HIS A 129 63.92 9.13 16.26
N GLY A 130 62.64 9.41 16.47
CA GLY A 130 62.08 9.78 17.76
C GLY A 130 61.24 8.64 18.32
N HIS A 131 61.81 7.88 19.25
CA HIS A 131 61.07 6.96 20.11
C HIS A 131 60.59 7.72 21.36
N ASP A 132 59.30 7.62 21.66
CA ASP A 132 58.86 7.64 23.06
C ASP A 132 57.74 6.61 23.28
N HIS A 133 57.88 5.87 24.38
CA HIS A 133 57.08 4.72 24.77
C HIS A 133 56.25 5.09 26.00
N GLY A 134 54.94 5.25 25.82
CA GLY A 134 53.98 5.43 26.92
C GLY A 134 52.95 4.30 26.95
N HIS A 135 53.29 3.15 27.55
CA HIS A 135 52.32 2.11 27.89
C HIS A 135 51.73 2.39 29.28
N GLY A 136 50.45 2.76 29.34
CA GLY A 136 49.66 2.81 30.57
C GLY A 136 48.46 1.86 30.49
N HIS A 137 48.64 0.61 30.89
CA HIS A 137 47.54 -0.28 31.23
C HIS A 137 47.29 -0.22 32.74
N SER A 138 46.06 0.05 33.16
CA SER A 138 45.58 -0.28 34.50
C SER A 138 44.25 -1.01 34.39
N HIS A 139 44.30 -2.32 34.66
CA HIS A 139 43.15 -3.17 34.97
C HIS A 139 42.97 -3.28 36.48
N ARG A 140 41.70 -3.46 36.88
CA ARG A 140 41.16 -3.96 38.17
C ARG A 140 41.22 -2.98 39.35
N ARG A 141 40.14 -2.82 40.12
CA ARG A 141 39.14 -3.81 40.57
C ARG A 141 37.69 -3.46 40.25
#